data_AF-A0A517Q930-F1
#
_entry.id   AF-A0A517Q930-F1
#
_cell.length_a   1.000
_cell.length_b   1.000
_cell.length_c   1.000
_cell.angle_alpha   90.00
_cell.angle_beta   90.00
_cell.angle_gamma   90.00
#
_symmetry.space_group_name_H-M   'P 1'
#
loop_
_entity.id
_entity.type
_entity.pdbx_description
1 polymer ?
#
loop_
_entity_poly.entity_id
_entity_poly.type
_entity_poly.pdbx_seq_one_letter_code
_entity_poly.pdbx_strand_id
1 'polypeptide(L)'
;MTNWYVKRGNEIAGPLTQERVKELAAQGKIQATDLVRKGEDGSFIEASQIPGLLPEEDDFESVSSSSQTAPKKNNTILIVVLVVLGGGGVLFVMLLMALLLPAVQQAREAARRSQSKNNLKQIGLALHNYHDAHRVFPPGGTTKTDGTPYHSWQTFILPFMDQAPLYNRIDFRETWTAQQNQGLFKQEIPQYLNPTIEETTTPEGFGLSHYVANKKVMGTNSWLRFRDITDGTSNTIVAFEAADHFKAWGDPTNFGDPVDYIGSGHKTPYRGGGHVLLGDGSVRFVSENIDPALLEALSTPDGGERVGEF
;
A
#
# COMPACT_ATOMS: atom_id res chain seq x y z
N MET A 1 6.33 33.77 -60.56
CA MET A 1 6.71 32.96 -59.38
C MET A 1 6.35 31.53 -59.69
N THR A 2 7.35 30.66 -59.88
CA THR A 2 7.12 29.28 -60.32
C THR A 2 6.88 28.41 -59.08
N ASN A 3 5.67 27.89 -58.92
CA ASN A 3 5.26 27.08 -57.77
C ASN A 3 5.58 25.60 -58.02
N TRP A 4 6.38 25.01 -57.14
CA TRP A 4 6.75 23.58 -57.18
C TRP A 4 5.89 22.77 -56.21
N TYR A 5 5.69 21.49 -56.51
CA TYR A 5 4.97 20.56 -55.65
C TYR A 5 5.77 19.27 -55.50
N VAL A 6 5.64 18.60 -54.37
CA VAL A 6 6.30 17.31 -54.09
C VAL A 6 5.25 16.21 -54.16
N LYS A 7 5.48 15.20 -54.99
CA LYS A 7 4.63 14.02 -55.14
C LYS A 7 5.30 12.82 -54.49
N ARG A 8 4.60 12.14 -53.58
CA ARG A 8 5.00 10.84 -53.04
C ARG A 8 3.84 9.87 -53.16
N GLY A 9 3.98 8.88 -54.04
CA GLY A 9 2.86 7.99 -54.39
C GLY A 9 1.70 8.78 -55.02
N ASN A 10 0.52 8.73 -54.39
CA ASN A 10 -0.68 9.45 -54.82
C ASN A 10 -0.89 10.81 -54.14
N GLU A 11 -0.03 11.20 -53.20
CA GLU A 11 -0.17 12.46 -52.47
C GLU A 11 0.72 13.56 -53.08
N ILE A 12 0.17 14.78 -53.17
CA ILE A 12 0.87 15.96 -53.71
C ILE A 12 0.78 17.10 -52.69
N ALA A 13 1.93 17.65 -52.31
CA ALA A 13 2.05 18.73 -51.33
C ALA A 13 2.69 19.99 -51.95
N GLY A 14 2.12 21.17 -51.68
CA GLY A 14 2.61 22.47 -52.14
C GLY A 14 1.49 23.53 -52.20
N PRO A 15 1.74 24.72 -52.80
CA PRO A 15 2.93 25.10 -53.55
C PRO A 15 4.14 25.42 -52.67
N LEU A 16 5.35 25.10 -53.16
CA LEU A 16 6.64 25.41 -52.57
C LEU A 16 7.38 26.44 -53.45
N THR A 17 8.09 27.35 -52.80
CA THR A 17 9.04 28.27 -53.47
C THR A 17 10.33 27.54 -53.85
N GLN A 18 11.09 28.07 -54.82
CA GLN A 18 12.38 27.49 -55.22
C GLN A 18 13.38 27.40 -54.05
N GLU A 19 13.41 28.40 -53.16
CA GLU A 19 14.27 28.41 -51.98
C GLU A 19 13.96 27.24 -51.04
N ARG A 20 12.67 26.97 -50.81
CA ARG A 20 12.24 25.87 -49.96
C ARG A 20 12.56 24.50 -50.55
N VAL A 21 12.51 24.38 -51.88
CA VAL A 21 12.94 23.16 -52.60
C VAL A 21 14.44 22.92 -52.41
N LYS A 22 15.27 23.95 -52.57
CA LYS A 22 16.73 23.84 -52.36
C LYS A 22 17.07 23.43 -50.92
N GLU A 23 16.41 24.00 -49.92
CA GLU A 23 16.61 23.65 -48.51
C GLU A 23 16.26 22.18 -48.22
N LEU A 24 15.13 21.70 -48.74
CA LEU A 24 14.70 20.32 -48.53
C LEU A 24 15.59 19.31 -49.27
N ALA A 25 16.11 19.67 -50.44
CA ALA A 25 17.05 18.85 -51.20
C ALA A 25 18.41 18.76 -50.47
N ALA A 26 18.93 19.87 -49.93
CA ALA A 26 20.16 19.88 -49.14
C ALA A 26 20.05 19.05 -47.84
N GLN A 27 18.84 18.95 -47.27
CA GLN A 27 18.55 18.08 -46.13
C GLN A 27 18.30 16.62 -46.52
N GLY A 28 18.37 16.26 -47.81
CA GLY A 28 18.10 14.92 -48.32
C GLY A 28 16.64 14.46 -48.17
N LYS A 29 15.71 15.39 -47.94
CA LYS A 29 14.29 15.09 -47.69
C LYS A 29 13.49 14.92 -48.98
N ILE A 30 13.97 15.43 -50.10
CA ILE A 30 13.35 15.28 -51.42
C ILE A 30 14.42 14.99 -52.47
N GLN A 31 14.06 14.25 -53.51
CA GLN A 31 14.88 14.03 -54.69
C GLN A 31 14.27 14.76 -55.89
N ALA A 32 15.06 14.99 -56.95
CA ALA A 32 14.59 15.66 -58.16
C ALA A 32 13.38 14.94 -58.80
N THR A 33 13.31 13.62 -58.68
CA THR A 33 12.20 12.77 -59.15
C THR A 33 10.90 12.97 -58.37
N ASP A 34 10.94 13.54 -57.17
CA ASP A 34 9.76 13.79 -56.36
C ASP A 34 9.04 15.11 -56.75
N LEU A 35 9.63 15.92 -57.61
CA LEU A 35 9.11 17.24 -57.96
C LEU A 35 8.15 17.17 -59.16
N VAL A 36 6.98 17.79 -59.01
CA VAL A 36 5.95 17.93 -60.04
C VAL A 36 5.52 19.40 -60.18
N ARG A 37 5.06 19.78 -61.37
CA ARG A 37 4.49 21.11 -61.65
C ARG A 37 3.04 21.00 -62.07
N LYS A 38 2.20 21.91 -61.57
CA LYS A 38 0.79 22.02 -62.00
C LYS A 38 0.71 22.74 -63.35
N GLY A 39 0.13 22.09 -64.37
CA GLY A 39 -0.18 22.66 -65.68
C GLY A 39 -1.39 23.59 -65.65
N GLU A 40 -1.63 24.33 -66.74
CA GLU A 40 -2.76 25.26 -66.87
C GLU A 40 -4.13 24.53 -66.87
N ASP A 41 -4.14 23.25 -67.26
CA ASP A 41 -5.29 22.35 -67.21
C ASP A 41 -5.52 21.72 -65.82
N GLY A 42 -4.66 22.03 -64.84
CA GLY A 42 -4.73 21.52 -63.48
C GLY A 42 -4.07 20.15 -63.26
N SER A 43 -3.51 19.52 -64.30
CA SER A 43 -2.77 18.27 -64.20
C SER A 43 -1.36 18.47 -63.63
N PHE A 44 -0.75 17.43 -63.05
CA PHE A 44 0.62 17.50 -62.52
C PHE A 44 1.59 16.74 -63.43
N ILE A 45 2.63 17.43 -63.90
CA ILE A 45 3.66 16.89 -64.79
C ILE A 45 4.96 16.70 -63.99
N GLU A 46 5.62 15.56 -64.14
CA GLU A 46 6.89 15.26 -63.48
C GLU A 46 8.03 16.16 -64.01
N ALA A 47 8.87 16.66 -63.10
CA ALA A 47 9.97 17.54 -63.45
C ALA A 47 10.98 16.90 -64.42
N SER A 48 11.10 15.57 -64.40
CA SER A 48 11.91 14.75 -65.30
C SER A 48 11.47 14.82 -66.77
N GLN A 49 10.25 15.30 -67.06
CA GLN A 49 9.67 15.34 -68.41
C GLN A 49 9.64 16.75 -69.02
N ILE A 50 10.20 17.77 -68.36
CA ILE A 50 10.21 19.16 -68.82
C ILE A 50 11.64 19.53 -69.26
N PRO A 51 11.93 19.63 -70.57
CA PRO A 51 13.27 19.97 -71.05
C PRO A 51 13.67 21.39 -70.66
N GLY A 52 14.86 21.57 -70.09
CA GLY A 52 15.51 22.88 -69.89
C GLY A 52 15.24 23.59 -68.56
N LEU A 53 14.83 22.89 -67.50
CA LEU A 53 14.63 23.51 -66.18
C LEU A 53 15.07 22.63 -65.00
N LEU A 54 16.16 21.89 -65.19
CA LEU A 54 16.96 21.36 -64.10
C LEU A 54 18.14 22.33 -63.86
N PRO A 55 18.50 22.65 -62.61
CA PRO A 55 19.80 23.27 -62.31
C PRO A 55 20.91 22.42 -62.92
N GLU A 56 21.93 23.06 -63.47
CA GLU A 56 23.08 22.39 -64.11
C GLU A 56 23.72 21.39 -63.14
N GLU A 57 24.19 20.26 -63.68
CA GLU A 57 24.75 19.12 -62.94
C GLU A 57 25.97 19.47 -62.05
N ASP A 58 26.50 20.69 -62.13
CA ASP A 58 27.67 21.15 -61.37
C ASP A 58 27.37 21.60 -59.91
N ASP A 59 26.10 21.75 -59.51
CA ASP A 59 25.75 22.18 -58.13
C ASP A 59 25.80 21.03 -57.09
N PHE A 60 26.03 19.78 -57.52
CA PHE A 60 25.99 18.60 -56.65
C PHE A 60 27.31 17.79 -56.57
N GLU A 61 28.36 18.15 -57.31
CA GLU A 61 29.67 17.48 -57.25
C GLU A 61 30.82 18.40 -56.81
N SER A 62 31.10 18.41 -55.50
CA SER A 62 32.45 18.42 -54.91
C SER A 62 32.26 18.31 -53.40
N VAL A 63 32.60 17.20 -52.75
CA VAL A 63 33.96 16.87 -52.34
C VAL A 63 34.14 15.35 -52.37
N SER A 64 35.04 14.87 -53.22
CA SER A 64 35.59 13.53 -53.16
C SER A 64 36.84 13.48 -52.27
N SER A 65 36.94 12.40 -51.50
CA SER A 65 38.15 11.77 -50.98
C SER A 65 38.92 12.42 -49.82
N SER A 66 38.51 12.06 -48.60
CA SER A 66 39.48 11.57 -47.60
C SER A 66 39.14 10.12 -47.28
N SER A 67 40.09 9.23 -47.54
CA SER A 67 40.06 7.82 -47.19
C SER A 67 39.77 7.60 -45.71
N GLN A 68 38.62 7.03 -45.38
CA GLN A 68 38.47 6.19 -44.19
C GLN A 68 37.77 4.90 -44.61
N THR A 69 38.45 3.79 -44.34
CA THR A 69 37.98 2.41 -44.42
C THR A 69 36.53 2.28 -43.98
N ALA A 70 35.69 1.69 -44.82
CA ALA A 70 34.31 1.37 -44.48
C ALA A 70 34.26 0.54 -43.18
N PRO A 71 33.60 1.00 -42.10
CA PRO A 71 33.25 0.08 -41.03
C PRO A 71 32.21 -0.86 -41.63
N LYS A 72 32.54 -2.15 -41.66
CA LYS A 72 31.62 -3.25 -41.92
C LYS A 72 30.39 -2.98 -41.03
N LYS A 73 29.26 -2.53 -41.62
CA LYS A 73 28.05 -2.22 -40.87
C LYS A 73 27.64 -3.47 -40.13
N ASN A 74 27.87 -3.48 -38.82
CA ASN A 74 27.51 -4.58 -37.95
C ASN A 74 25.98 -4.64 -37.88
N ASN A 75 25.37 -5.37 -38.82
CA ASN A 75 24.01 -5.89 -38.66
C ASN A 75 23.87 -6.61 -37.31
N THR A 76 24.96 -7.13 -36.76
CA THR A 76 25.05 -7.65 -35.39
C THR A 76 24.67 -6.63 -34.31
N ILE A 77 25.07 -5.35 -34.39
CA ILE A 77 24.73 -4.36 -33.36
C ILE A 77 23.25 -3.97 -33.45
N LEU A 78 22.72 -3.79 -34.67
CA LEU A 78 21.30 -3.46 -34.87
C LEU A 78 20.38 -4.63 -34.47
N ILE A 79 20.77 -5.87 -34.81
CA ILE A 79 20.09 -7.10 -34.37
C ILE A 79 20.23 -7.26 -32.86
N VAL A 80 21.38 -7.00 -32.25
CA VAL A 80 21.55 -7.08 -30.78
C VAL A 80 20.64 -6.06 -30.09
N VAL A 81 20.53 -4.82 -30.57
CA VAL A 81 19.63 -3.81 -29.98
C VAL A 81 18.15 -4.19 -30.17
N LEU A 82 17.75 -4.72 -31.33
CA LEU A 82 16.38 -5.19 -31.58
C LEU A 82 16.05 -6.52 -30.87
N VAL A 83 17.01 -7.42 -30.66
CA VAL A 83 16.83 -8.64 -29.86
C VAL A 83 16.80 -8.29 -28.38
N VAL A 84 17.63 -7.35 -27.93
CA VAL A 84 17.61 -6.81 -26.55
C VAL A 84 16.34 -5.99 -26.30
N LEU A 85 15.77 -5.26 -27.26
CA LEU A 85 14.57 -4.44 -27.03
C LEU A 85 13.25 -5.10 -27.47
N GLY A 86 13.27 -5.99 -28.46
CA GLY A 86 12.07 -6.53 -29.11
C GLY A 86 11.67 -7.94 -28.70
N GLY A 87 12.55 -8.72 -28.06
CA GLY A 87 12.24 -10.07 -27.60
C GLY A 87 12.93 -10.46 -26.30
N GLY A 88 14.26 -10.39 -26.26
CA GLY A 88 15.07 -10.81 -25.12
C GLY A 88 14.99 -9.89 -23.90
N GLY A 89 15.03 -8.57 -24.05
CA GLY A 89 14.99 -7.66 -22.90
C GLY A 89 13.59 -7.43 -22.33
N VAL A 90 12.53 -7.50 -23.14
CA VAL A 90 11.16 -7.54 -22.59
C VAL A 90 10.96 -8.82 -21.78
N LEU A 91 11.41 -9.97 -22.29
CA LEU A 91 11.37 -11.23 -21.54
C LEU A 91 12.24 -11.20 -20.28
N PHE A 92 13.41 -10.55 -20.34
CA PHE A 92 14.28 -10.37 -19.18
C PHE A 92 13.67 -9.44 -18.13
N VAL A 93 13.06 -8.32 -18.52
CA VAL A 93 12.35 -7.41 -17.60
C VAL A 93 11.12 -8.09 -17.00
N MET A 94 10.35 -8.83 -17.81
CA MET A 94 9.22 -9.64 -17.33
C MET A 94 9.68 -10.72 -16.35
N LEU A 95 10.80 -11.40 -16.62
CA LEU A 95 11.40 -12.38 -15.72
C LEU A 95 11.89 -11.73 -14.42
N LEU A 96 12.57 -10.59 -14.50
CA LEU A 96 12.98 -9.81 -13.34
C LEU A 96 11.77 -9.36 -12.52
N MET A 97 10.73 -8.81 -13.15
CA MET A 97 9.49 -8.45 -12.46
C MET A 97 8.80 -9.67 -11.85
N ALA A 98 8.76 -10.80 -12.54
CA ALA A 98 8.19 -12.05 -12.02
C ALA A 98 8.96 -12.58 -10.80
N LEU A 99 10.29 -12.37 -10.75
CA LEU A 99 11.12 -12.71 -9.59
C LEU A 99 11.01 -11.67 -8.46
N LEU A 100 10.81 -10.41 -8.80
CA LEU A 100 10.70 -9.30 -7.83
C LEU A 100 9.30 -9.22 -7.19
N LEU A 101 8.23 -9.56 -7.91
CA LEU A 101 6.87 -9.48 -7.40
C LEU A 101 6.67 -10.30 -6.12
N PRO A 102 7.07 -11.59 -6.03
CA PRO A 102 7.00 -12.36 -4.78
C PRO A 102 7.77 -11.70 -3.64
N ALA A 103 8.96 -11.15 -3.91
CA ALA A 103 9.78 -10.48 -2.91
C ALA A 103 9.14 -9.16 -2.43
N VAL A 104 8.54 -8.38 -3.33
CA VAL A 104 7.82 -7.15 -2.99
C VAL A 104 6.59 -7.45 -2.15
N GLN A 105 5.85 -8.54 -2.44
CA GLN A 105 4.70 -8.94 -1.65
C GLN A 105 5.11 -9.43 -0.26
N GLN A 106 6.15 -10.27 -0.15
CA GLN A 106 6.70 -10.68 1.14
C GLN A 106 7.14 -9.48 1.99
N ALA A 107 7.80 -8.50 1.37
CA ALA A 107 8.20 -7.27 2.04
C ALA A 107 7.00 -6.44 2.51
N ARG A 108 5.94 -6.33 1.70
CA ARG A 108 4.69 -5.65 2.08
C ARG A 108 3.97 -6.35 3.21
N GLU A 109 3.86 -7.68 3.16
CA GLU A 109 3.25 -8.48 4.23
C GLU A 109 4.02 -8.35 5.54
N ALA A 110 5.35 -8.43 5.49
CA ALA A 110 6.21 -8.19 6.66
C ALA A 110 6.03 -6.77 7.21
N ALA A 111 5.90 -5.76 6.34
CA ALA A 111 5.65 -4.37 6.74
C ALA A 111 4.28 -4.22 7.42
N ARG A 112 3.21 -4.82 6.87
CA ARG A 112 1.87 -4.81 7.48
C ARG A 112 1.87 -5.47 8.86
N ARG A 113 2.53 -6.63 8.99
CA ARG A 113 2.73 -7.30 10.28
C ARG A 113 3.48 -6.42 11.28
N SER A 114 4.54 -5.75 10.83
CA SER A 114 5.32 -4.81 11.66
C SER A 114 4.47 -3.62 12.12
N GLN A 115 3.61 -3.09 11.24
CA GLN A 115 2.69 -2.01 11.58
C GLN A 115 1.67 -2.44 12.64
N SER A 116 1.08 -3.63 12.54
CA SER A 116 0.17 -4.13 13.58
C SER A 116 0.87 -4.32 14.93
N LYS A 117 2.12 -4.81 14.93
CA LYS A 117 2.95 -4.86 16.14
C LYS A 117 3.16 -3.47 16.74
N ASN A 118 3.37 -2.45 15.89
CA ASN A 118 3.49 -1.06 16.33
C ASN A 118 2.17 -0.49 16.88
N ASN A 119 1.02 -0.86 16.31
CA ASN A 119 -0.29 -0.51 16.84
C ASN A 119 -0.48 -1.07 18.27
N LEU A 120 -0.14 -2.34 18.52
CA LEU A 120 -0.12 -2.90 19.88
C LEU A 120 0.83 -2.15 20.81
N LYS A 121 1.98 -1.68 20.32
CA LYS A 121 2.90 -0.84 21.11
C LYS A 121 2.28 0.50 21.48
N GLN A 122 1.56 1.14 20.57
CA GLN A 122 0.83 2.37 20.85
C GLN A 122 -0.30 2.15 21.85
N ILE A 123 -1.05 1.05 21.71
CA ILE A 123 -2.07 0.63 22.69
C ILE A 123 -1.43 0.40 24.06
N GLY A 124 -0.29 -0.30 24.12
CA GLY A 124 0.45 -0.52 25.36
C GLY A 124 0.90 0.77 26.03
N LEU A 125 1.45 1.71 25.26
CA LEU A 125 1.80 3.03 25.76
C LEU A 125 0.56 3.78 26.30
N ALA A 126 -0.56 3.71 25.58
CA ALA A 126 -1.81 4.34 26.00
C ALA A 126 -2.38 3.72 27.29
N LEU A 127 -2.28 2.40 27.46
CA LEU A 127 -2.68 1.71 28.69
C LEU A 127 -1.79 2.09 29.87
N HIS A 128 -0.48 2.21 29.67
CA HIS A 128 0.45 2.69 30.70
C HIS A 128 0.14 4.14 31.09
N ASN A 129 -0.06 5.04 30.13
CA ASN A 129 -0.44 6.43 30.40
C ASN A 129 -1.80 6.54 31.11
N TYR A 130 -2.76 5.71 30.73
CA TYR A 130 -4.05 5.62 31.43
C TYR A 130 -3.84 5.18 32.88
N HIS A 131 -3.04 4.14 33.10
CA HIS A 131 -2.71 3.63 34.44
C HIS A 131 -1.97 4.69 35.27
N ASP A 132 -1.03 5.43 34.70
CA ASP A 132 -0.34 6.50 35.42
C ASP A 132 -1.31 7.59 35.90
N ALA A 133 -2.28 7.95 35.06
CA ALA A 133 -3.31 8.95 35.38
C ALA A 133 -4.39 8.45 36.36
N HIS A 134 -4.83 7.19 36.25
CA HIS A 134 -6.00 6.64 36.96
C HIS A 134 -5.64 5.61 38.05
N ARG A 135 -4.38 5.18 38.10
CA ARG A 135 -3.80 4.16 39.00
C ARG A 135 -4.31 2.73 38.81
N VAL A 136 -5.09 2.48 37.77
CA VAL A 136 -5.70 1.19 37.41
C VAL A 136 -5.74 1.07 35.87
N PHE A 137 -5.83 -0.16 35.36
CA PHE A 137 -6.23 -0.40 33.98
C PHE A 137 -7.68 0.09 33.75
N PRO A 138 -8.04 0.48 32.51
CA PRO A 138 -9.42 0.77 32.19
C PRO A 138 -10.28 -0.50 32.36
N PRO A 139 -11.58 -0.37 32.69
CA PRO A 139 -12.48 -1.51 32.64
C PRO A 139 -12.58 -2.03 31.20
N GLY A 140 -12.67 -3.35 31.02
CA GLY A 140 -12.86 -3.99 29.71
C GLY A 140 -14.10 -3.44 28.99
N GLY A 141 -15.15 -3.23 29.77
CA GLY A 141 -16.30 -2.45 29.40
C GLY A 141 -17.06 -1.97 30.62
N THR A 142 -17.88 -0.94 30.42
CA THR A 142 -18.76 -0.41 31.45
C THR A 142 -20.19 -0.85 31.20
N THR A 143 -20.87 -1.25 32.28
CA THR A 143 -22.29 -1.57 32.26
C THR A 143 -22.98 -0.92 33.47
N LYS A 144 -24.22 -0.48 33.28
CA LYS A 144 -25.08 -0.04 34.39
C LYS A 144 -25.56 -1.22 35.22
N THR A 145 -26.14 -0.94 36.38
CA THR A 145 -26.73 -1.94 37.28
C THR A 145 -27.85 -2.75 36.61
N ASP A 146 -28.53 -2.18 35.63
CA ASP A 146 -29.56 -2.84 34.82
C ASP A 146 -28.98 -3.70 33.67
N GLY A 147 -27.66 -3.79 33.56
CA GLY A 147 -26.97 -4.53 32.51
C GLY A 147 -26.74 -3.75 31.21
N THR A 148 -27.20 -2.50 31.11
CA THR A 148 -27.05 -1.70 29.89
C THR A 148 -25.57 -1.47 29.57
N PRO A 149 -25.09 -1.85 28.36
CA PRO A 149 -23.71 -1.63 27.92
C PRO A 149 -23.43 -0.17 27.57
N TYR A 150 -22.30 0.36 28.03
CA TYR A 150 -21.90 1.76 27.85
C TYR A 150 -20.71 1.93 26.92
N HIS A 151 -19.49 1.71 27.42
CA HIS A 151 -18.26 1.99 26.67
C HIS A 151 -17.19 0.95 26.95
N SER A 152 -16.41 0.65 25.92
CA SER A 152 -15.24 -0.24 25.94
C SER A 152 -14.00 0.37 26.59
N TRP A 153 -13.05 -0.48 26.96
CA TRP A 153 -11.69 -0.10 27.36
C TRP A 153 -11.00 0.83 26.34
N GLN A 154 -11.24 0.62 25.04
CA GLN A 154 -10.65 1.43 23.97
C GLN A 154 -11.17 2.86 23.99
N THR A 155 -12.46 3.04 24.31
CA THR A 155 -13.05 4.38 24.46
C THR A 155 -12.31 5.19 25.54
N PHE A 156 -11.93 4.54 26.65
CA PHE A 156 -11.26 5.20 27.78
C PHE A 156 -9.81 5.59 27.50
N ILE A 157 -9.12 4.93 26.57
CA ILE A 157 -7.72 5.21 26.26
C ILE A 157 -7.53 6.19 25.09
N LEU A 158 -8.61 6.62 24.42
CA LEU A 158 -8.54 7.57 23.29
C LEU A 158 -7.67 8.82 23.56
N PRO A 159 -7.72 9.49 24.73
CA PRO A 159 -6.88 10.65 24.99
C PRO A 159 -5.38 10.34 24.91
N PHE A 160 -4.99 9.09 25.14
CA PHE A 160 -3.61 8.60 25.11
C PHE A 160 -3.23 7.96 23.77
N MET A 161 -4.16 7.94 22.80
CA MET A 161 -4.01 7.45 21.43
C MET A 161 -4.02 8.60 20.40
N ASP A 162 -3.72 9.83 20.82
CA ASP A 162 -3.87 11.06 20.01
C ASP A 162 -5.30 11.31 19.51
N GLN A 163 -6.31 10.77 20.20
CA GLN A 163 -7.74 10.92 19.88
C GLN A 163 -8.49 11.78 20.91
N ALA A 164 -7.81 12.71 21.58
CA ALA A 164 -8.44 13.63 22.54
C ALA A 164 -9.61 14.46 21.95
N PRO A 165 -9.54 14.98 20.70
CA PRO A 165 -10.69 15.68 20.09
C PRO A 165 -11.92 14.80 19.90
N LEU A 166 -11.74 13.51 19.58
CA LEU A 166 -12.83 12.55 19.47
C LEU A 166 -13.42 12.24 20.85
N TYR A 167 -12.57 11.95 21.83
CA TYR A 167 -12.97 11.66 23.20
C TYR A 167 -13.83 12.77 23.82
N ASN A 168 -13.42 14.03 23.65
CA ASN A 168 -14.13 15.19 24.22
C ASN A 168 -15.53 15.42 23.64
N ARG A 169 -15.88 14.74 22.53
CA ARG A 169 -17.21 14.82 21.91
C ARG A 169 -18.16 13.72 22.37
N ILE A 170 -17.65 12.68 23.02
CA ILE A 170 -18.45 11.55 23.49
C ILE A 170 -19.26 11.98 24.72
N ASP A 171 -20.57 11.76 24.70
CA ASP A 171 -21.40 11.90 25.89
C ASP A 171 -21.38 10.58 26.68
N PHE A 172 -20.57 10.54 27.75
CA PHE A 172 -20.43 9.37 28.62
C PHE A 172 -21.67 9.07 29.50
N ARG A 173 -22.71 9.90 29.43
CA ARG A 173 -24.01 9.64 30.10
C ARG A 173 -24.92 8.72 29.28
N GLU A 174 -24.63 8.61 27.99
CA GLU A 174 -25.36 7.79 27.02
C GLU A 174 -24.55 6.56 26.59
N THR A 175 -25.21 5.56 26.00
CA THR A 175 -24.50 4.40 25.45
C THR A 175 -23.71 4.78 24.19
N TRP A 176 -22.71 3.96 23.83
CA TRP A 176 -21.94 4.19 22.59
C TRP A 176 -22.79 4.14 21.30
N THR A 177 -23.90 3.40 21.31
CA THR A 177 -24.85 3.30 20.18
C THR A 177 -25.99 4.31 20.22
N ALA A 178 -26.08 5.15 21.27
CA ALA A 178 -27.11 6.17 21.35
C ALA A 178 -27.03 7.14 20.16
N GLN A 179 -28.16 7.73 19.76
CA GLN A 179 -28.25 8.61 18.59
C GLN A 179 -27.22 9.76 18.61
N GLN A 180 -26.88 10.25 19.80
CA GLN A 180 -25.93 11.32 20.07
C GLN A 180 -24.47 10.88 19.86
N ASN A 181 -24.17 9.62 20.16
CA ASN A 181 -22.81 9.06 20.12
C ASN A 181 -22.52 8.28 18.84
N GLN A 182 -23.52 7.62 18.24
CA GLN A 182 -23.30 6.61 17.20
C GLN A 182 -22.43 7.09 16.04
N GLY A 183 -22.57 8.36 15.62
CA GLY A 183 -21.78 8.92 14.51
C GLY A 183 -20.28 9.03 14.83
N LEU A 184 -19.92 9.18 16.11
CA LEU A 184 -18.53 9.22 16.57
C LEU A 184 -17.90 7.82 16.48
N PHE A 185 -18.67 6.78 16.81
CA PHE A 185 -18.22 5.38 16.79
C PHE A 185 -18.18 4.76 15.39
N LYS A 186 -18.65 5.48 14.36
CA LYS A 186 -18.43 5.12 12.95
C LYS A 186 -17.06 5.53 12.42
N GLN A 187 -16.31 6.35 13.16
CA GLN A 187 -14.97 6.74 12.76
C GLN A 187 -14.00 5.55 12.91
N GLU A 188 -13.25 5.28 11.85
CA GLU A 188 -12.14 4.32 11.90
C GLU A 188 -10.93 4.95 12.61
N ILE A 189 -10.32 4.19 13.52
CA ILE A 189 -9.09 4.58 14.22
C ILE A 189 -7.98 3.67 13.69
N PRO A 190 -7.04 4.18 12.86
CA PRO A 190 -6.03 3.34 12.22
C PRO A 190 -5.21 2.48 13.20
N GLN A 191 -5.00 2.98 14.42
CA GLN A 191 -4.29 2.28 15.49
C GLN A 191 -5.06 1.07 16.06
N TYR A 192 -6.37 0.97 15.81
CA TYR A 192 -7.19 -0.17 16.18
C TYR A 192 -7.38 -1.18 15.04
N LEU A 193 -6.86 -0.88 13.85
CA LEU A 193 -6.97 -1.73 12.68
C LEU A 193 -5.64 -2.43 12.39
N ASN A 194 -5.67 -3.76 12.38
CA ASN A 194 -4.59 -4.55 11.79
C ASN A 194 -4.63 -4.43 10.25
N PRO A 195 -3.57 -3.93 9.58
CA PRO A 195 -3.54 -3.72 8.13
C PRO A 195 -3.53 -5.01 7.29
N THR A 196 -3.40 -6.20 7.90
CA THR A 196 -3.57 -7.46 7.18
C THR A 196 -5.02 -7.93 7.08
N ILE A 197 -5.93 -7.30 7.81
CA ILE A 197 -7.37 -7.61 7.79
C ILE A 197 -8.08 -6.55 6.94
N GLU A 198 -8.91 -7.01 6.01
CA GLU A 198 -9.64 -6.13 5.07
C GLU A 198 -10.90 -5.50 5.67
N GLU A 199 -11.57 -6.22 6.57
CA GLU A 199 -12.78 -5.72 7.24
C GLU A 199 -12.40 -4.58 8.19
N THR A 200 -12.99 -3.39 8.05
CA THR A 200 -12.68 -2.24 8.93
C THR A 200 -13.89 -1.69 9.67
N THR A 201 -15.10 -2.13 9.29
CA THR A 201 -16.37 -1.67 9.86
C THR A 201 -17.37 -2.81 10.02
N THR A 202 -18.23 -2.74 11.03
CA THR A 202 -19.37 -3.66 11.19
C THR A 202 -20.40 -3.47 10.06
N PRO A 203 -21.36 -4.39 9.87
CA PRO A 203 -22.47 -4.20 8.92
C PRO A 203 -23.30 -2.93 9.15
N GLU A 204 -23.38 -2.45 10.40
CA GLU A 204 -24.07 -1.21 10.79
C GLU A 204 -23.21 0.05 10.54
N GLY A 205 -21.94 -0.13 10.13
CA GLY A 205 -20.98 0.90 9.78
C GLY A 205 -20.19 1.45 10.97
N PHE A 206 -20.13 0.74 12.10
CA PHE A 206 -19.27 1.14 13.23
C PHE A 206 -17.82 0.75 12.95
N GLY A 207 -16.85 1.59 13.35
CA GLY A 207 -15.43 1.28 13.18
C GLY A 207 -15.02 0.09 14.04
N LEU A 208 -14.32 -0.87 13.45
CA LEU A 208 -13.86 -2.08 14.15
C LEU A 208 -12.61 -1.83 14.99
N SER A 209 -12.36 -2.78 15.89
CA SER A 209 -11.05 -3.07 16.46
C SER A 209 -10.64 -4.49 16.12
N HIS A 210 -9.39 -4.66 15.68
CA HIS A 210 -8.73 -5.96 15.50
C HIS A 210 -7.91 -6.37 16.73
N TYR A 211 -8.04 -5.62 17.83
CA TYR A 211 -7.38 -5.89 19.10
C TYR A 211 -8.42 -6.08 20.20
N VAL A 212 -8.19 -7.10 21.03
CA VAL A 212 -9.08 -7.55 22.10
C VAL A 212 -8.32 -7.48 23.42
N ALA A 213 -8.98 -7.02 24.48
CA ALA A 213 -8.42 -7.01 25.82
C ALA A 213 -8.49 -8.40 26.47
N ASN A 214 -7.52 -8.74 27.33
CA ASN A 214 -7.63 -9.93 28.18
C ASN A 214 -8.68 -9.70 29.28
N LYS A 215 -9.74 -10.51 29.31
CA LYS A 215 -10.84 -10.42 30.28
C LYS A 215 -10.40 -10.54 31.74
N LYS A 216 -9.33 -11.29 32.01
CA LYS A 216 -8.79 -11.52 33.36
C LYS A 216 -8.06 -10.27 33.89
N VAL A 217 -7.62 -9.38 32.99
CA VAL A 217 -6.98 -8.09 33.34
C VAL A 217 -7.98 -6.93 33.24
N MET A 218 -8.76 -6.89 32.15
CA MET A 218 -9.74 -5.85 31.83
C MET A 218 -11.09 -6.49 31.56
N GLY A 219 -11.87 -6.69 32.62
CA GLY A 219 -13.25 -7.21 32.55
C GLY A 219 -14.32 -6.14 32.73
N THR A 220 -15.59 -6.54 32.65
CA THR A 220 -16.74 -5.64 32.89
C THR A 220 -16.66 -5.03 34.28
N ASN A 221 -16.71 -3.69 34.37
CA ASN A 221 -16.66 -2.95 35.64
C ASN A 221 -15.57 -3.47 36.60
N SER A 222 -14.40 -3.83 36.04
CA SER A 222 -13.26 -4.33 36.80
C SER A 222 -12.09 -3.35 36.67
N TRP A 223 -11.31 -3.20 37.75
CA TRP A 223 -10.18 -2.29 37.81
C TRP A 223 -9.01 -2.99 38.48
N LEU A 224 -8.02 -3.37 37.67
CA LEU A 224 -6.80 -4.06 38.13
C LEU A 224 -5.61 -3.08 38.12
N ARG A 225 -4.67 -3.23 39.05
CA ARG A 225 -3.43 -2.42 39.08
C ARG A 225 -2.24 -3.28 38.64
N PHE A 226 -1.19 -2.66 38.10
CA PHE A 226 0.06 -3.38 37.81
C PHE A 226 0.61 -4.18 39.00
N ARG A 227 0.49 -3.66 40.24
CA ARG A 227 0.94 -4.37 41.45
C ARG A 227 0.14 -5.64 41.76
N ASP A 228 -1.08 -5.73 41.23
CA ASP A 228 -1.98 -6.87 41.44
C ASP A 228 -1.67 -8.00 40.43
N ILE A 229 -0.81 -7.75 39.43
CA ILE A 229 -0.27 -8.76 38.51
C ILE A 229 0.91 -9.44 39.19
N THR A 230 0.64 -10.47 40.00
CA THR A 230 1.67 -11.18 40.78
C THR A 230 2.48 -12.18 39.95
N ASP A 231 1.96 -12.62 38.80
CA ASP A 231 2.66 -13.56 37.89
C ASP A 231 3.74 -12.87 37.04
N GLY A 232 3.84 -11.54 37.17
CA GLY A 232 4.80 -10.69 36.51
C GLY A 232 4.24 -10.02 35.27
N THR A 233 4.39 -8.71 35.18
CA THR A 233 3.87 -7.91 34.06
C THR A 233 4.47 -8.32 32.70
N SER A 234 5.67 -8.88 32.67
CA SER A 234 6.31 -9.42 31.46
C SER A 234 5.82 -10.81 31.05
N ASN A 235 4.94 -11.42 31.84
CA ASN A 235 4.39 -12.76 31.63
C ASN A 235 2.87 -12.78 31.54
N THR A 236 2.20 -11.64 31.65
CA THR A 236 0.73 -11.56 31.56
C THR A 236 0.32 -10.81 30.31
N ILE A 237 -0.46 -11.46 29.46
CA ILE A 237 -1.10 -10.87 28.28
C ILE A 237 -2.16 -9.86 28.76
N VAL A 238 -2.13 -8.64 28.24
CA VAL A 238 -3.14 -7.61 28.56
C VAL A 238 -4.03 -7.29 27.36
N ALA A 239 -3.53 -7.46 26.14
CA ALA A 239 -4.32 -7.38 24.91
C ALA A 239 -3.67 -8.24 23.81
N PHE A 240 -4.42 -8.58 22.77
CA PHE A 240 -3.93 -9.42 21.68
C PHE A 240 -4.64 -9.11 20.36
N GLU A 241 -4.04 -9.53 19.25
CA GLU A 241 -4.66 -9.46 17.93
C GLU A 241 -5.74 -10.55 17.77
N ALA A 242 -6.93 -10.15 17.33
CA ALA A 242 -7.96 -11.08 16.86
C ALA A 242 -7.80 -11.39 15.36
N ALA A 243 -8.33 -12.53 14.94
CA ALA A 243 -8.36 -12.95 13.53
C ALA A 243 -9.77 -13.00 12.94
N ASP A 244 -10.80 -13.05 13.79
CA ASP A 244 -12.22 -12.98 13.42
C ASP A 244 -13.07 -12.48 14.60
N HIS A 245 -14.40 -12.46 14.42
CA HIS A 245 -15.37 -11.98 15.41
C HIS A 245 -15.07 -10.57 15.94
N PHE A 246 -14.64 -9.70 15.02
CA PHE A 246 -14.29 -8.32 15.35
C PHE A 246 -15.46 -7.57 15.94
N LYS A 247 -15.16 -6.69 16.88
CA LYS A 247 -16.14 -5.83 17.55
C LYS A 247 -15.86 -4.39 17.20
N ALA A 248 -16.91 -3.57 17.19
CA ALA A 248 -16.72 -2.14 17.11
C ALA A 248 -15.83 -1.67 18.27
N TRP A 249 -14.95 -0.69 18.04
CA TRP A 249 -14.05 -0.23 19.09
C TRP A 249 -14.81 0.38 20.28
N GLY A 250 -16.08 0.76 20.12
CA GLY A 250 -16.97 1.20 21.20
C GLY A 250 -17.68 0.10 21.98
N ASP A 251 -17.70 -1.14 21.47
CA ASP A 251 -18.43 -2.25 22.07
C ASP A 251 -17.82 -2.63 23.43
N PRO A 252 -18.57 -2.49 24.55
CA PRO A 252 -18.06 -2.80 25.88
C PRO A 252 -17.85 -4.29 26.12
N THR A 253 -18.13 -5.15 25.15
CA THR A 253 -17.81 -6.58 25.22
C THR A 253 -16.53 -6.94 24.44
N ASN A 254 -15.75 -5.94 24.00
CA ASN A 254 -14.48 -6.16 23.30
C ASN A 254 -13.32 -6.59 24.22
N PHE A 255 -13.52 -7.69 24.93
CA PHE A 255 -12.52 -8.39 25.73
C PHE A 255 -12.84 -9.89 25.73
N GLY A 256 -11.85 -10.73 26.00
CA GLY A 256 -11.99 -12.19 25.96
C GLY A 256 -10.88 -12.90 26.71
N ASP A 257 -11.03 -14.20 26.95
CA ASP A 257 -9.93 -15.03 27.46
C ASP A 257 -8.96 -15.29 26.31
N PRO A 258 -7.65 -15.04 26.42
CA PRO A 258 -6.73 -15.34 25.33
C PRO A 258 -6.79 -16.80 24.88
N VAL A 259 -7.13 -17.75 25.77
CA VAL A 259 -7.30 -19.18 25.42
C VAL A 259 -8.48 -19.46 24.47
N ASP A 260 -9.45 -18.55 24.39
CA ASP A 260 -10.61 -18.66 23.48
C ASP A 260 -10.30 -18.12 22.06
N TYR A 261 -9.11 -17.54 21.86
CA TYR A 261 -8.72 -16.87 20.61
C TYR A 261 -7.37 -17.35 20.05
N ILE A 262 -6.48 -17.86 20.91
CA ILE A 262 -5.11 -18.23 20.57
C ILE A 262 -4.91 -19.72 20.81
N GLY A 263 -4.07 -20.35 19.99
CA GLY A 263 -3.74 -21.77 20.10
C GLY A 263 -4.44 -22.63 19.06
N SER A 264 -4.27 -23.95 19.21
CA SER A 264 -4.67 -24.91 18.18
C SER A 264 -6.19 -24.89 17.96
N GLY A 265 -6.60 -24.79 16.70
CA GLY A 265 -8.01 -24.77 16.30
C GLY A 265 -8.61 -23.37 16.15
N HIS A 266 -7.90 -22.31 16.54
CA HIS A 266 -8.34 -20.92 16.34
C HIS A 266 -7.73 -20.31 15.07
N LYS A 267 -8.42 -19.32 14.49
CA LYS A 267 -7.86 -18.54 13.38
C LYS A 267 -6.78 -17.60 13.90
N THR A 268 -5.77 -17.36 13.07
CA THR A 268 -4.66 -16.47 13.40
C THR A 268 -4.51 -15.37 12.34
N PRO A 269 -4.10 -14.14 12.72
CA PRO A 269 -3.98 -13.02 11.79
C PRO A 269 -2.81 -13.21 10.82
N TYR A 270 -1.83 -14.05 11.17
CA TYR A 270 -0.70 -14.41 10.33
C TYR A 270 -0.49 -15.91 10.33
N ARG A 271 0.23 -16.38 9.31
CA ARG A 271 0.67 -17.77 9.26
C ARG A 271 1.46 -18.13 10.54
N GLY A 272 0.95 -19.11 11.27
CA GLY A 272 1.61 -19.68 12.44
C GLY A 272 1.33 -18.97 13.76
N GLY A 273 0.53 -17.88 13.81
CA GLY A 273 0.28 -17.19 15.07
C GLY A 273 -0.11 -15.71 14.96
N GLY A 274 -0.11 -15.04 16.11
CA GLY A 274 -0.46 -13.62 16.26
C GLY A 274 0.42 -12.93 17.30
N HIS A 275 0.33 -11.61 17.39
CA HIS A 275 1.01 -10.85 18.43
C HIS A 275 0.11 -10.65 19.65
N VAL A 276 0.76 -10.64 20.80
CA VAL A 276 0.18 -10.31 22.10
C VAL A 276 0.95 -9.16 22.72
N LEU A 277 0.24 -8.28 23.42
CA LEU A 277 0.79 -7.23 24.27
C LEU A 277 0.83 -7.74 25.71
N LEU A 278 2.00 -7.64 26.33
CA LEU A 278 2.21 -7.99 27.74
C LEU A 278 2.07 -6.76 28.63
N GLY A 279 1.84 -6.98 29.92
CA GLY A 279 1.65 -5.92 30.90
C GLY A 279 2.84 -4.95 31.00
N ASP A 280 4.06 -5.39 30.75
CA ASP A 280 5.25 -4.54 30.70
C ASP A 280 5.34 -3.66 29.43
N GLY A 281 4.37 -3.74 28.52
CA GLY A 281 4.35 -3.03 27.25
C GLY A 281 5.17 -3.70 26.14
N SER A 282 5.78 -4.87 26.40
CA SER A 282 6.42 -5.67 25.37
C SER A 282 5.37 -6.34 24.46
N VAL A 283 5.74 -6.55 23.19
CA VAL A 283 4.86 -7.22 22.22
C VAL A 283 5.59 -8.43 21.69
N ARG A 284 5.01 -9.61 21.90
CA ARG A 284 5.58 -10.90 21.51
C ARG A 284 4.69 -11.60 20.49
N PHE A 285 5.29 -12.46 19.67
CA PHE A 285 4.54 -13.30 18.75
C PHE A 285 4.29 -14.65 19.44
N VAL A 286 3.03 -15.06 19.50
CA VAL A 286 2.61 -16.33 20.07
C VAL A 286 2.22 -17.28 18.95
N SER A 287 2.79 -18.48 18.99
CA SER A 287 2.51 -19.55 18.03
C SER A 287 1.09 -20.06 18.17
N GLU A 288 0.44 -20.39 17.05
CA GLU A 288 -0.83 -21.13 17.04
C GLU A 288 -0.71 -22.54 17.65
N ASN A 289 0.51 -23.05 17.80
CA ASN A 289 0.81 -24.34 18.42
C ASN A 289 1.34 -24.18 19.86
N ILE A 290 1.11 -23.05 20.52
CA ILE A 290 1.48 -22.85 21.93
C ILE A 290 0.84 -23.93 22.81
N ASP A 291 1.57 -24.39 23.83
CA ASP A 291 1.03 -25.28 24.85
C ASP A 291 -0.16 -24.60 25.57
N PRO A 292 -1.37 -25.22 25.58
CA PRO A 292 -2.53 -24.65 26.25
C PRO A 292 -2.29 -24.29 27.72
N ALA A 293 -1.48 -25.07 28.45
CA ALA A 293 -1.17 -24.77 29.85
C ALA A 293 -0.29 -23.51 29.98
N LEU A 294 0.63 -23.31 29.03
CA LEU A 294 1.44 -22.10 28.98
C LEU A 294 0.58 -20.88 28.61
N LEU A 295 -0.32 -21.01 27.63
CA LEU A 295 -1.23 -19.93 27.25
C LEU A 295 -2.16 -19.54 28.40
N GLU A 296 -2.66 -20.51 29.17
CA GLU A 296 -3.47 -20.24 30.37
C GLU A 296 -2.65 -19.45 31.40
N ALA A 297 -1.40 -19.87 31.68
CA ALA A 297 -0.50 -19.16 32.59
C ALA A 297 -0.14 -17.74 32.10
N LEU A 298 -0.11 -17.51 30.79
CA LEU A 298 0.07 -16.17 30.23
C LEU A 298 -1.20 -15.31 30.31
N SER A 299 -2.35 -15.94 30.48
CA SER A 299 -3.65 -15.27 30.52
C SER A 299 -4.02 -14.83 31.93
N THR A 300 -3.48 -15.47 32.96
CA THR A 300 -3.71 -15.16 34.38
C THR A 300 -2.80 -14.02 34.87
N PRO A 301 -3.34 -13.04 35.63
CA PRO A 301 -2.52 -12.04 36.30
C PRO A 301 -1.98 -12.51 37.66
N ASP A 302 -2.65 -13.47 38.29
CA ASP A 302 -2.45 -13.89 39.69
C ASP A 302 -2.66 -15.40 39.94
N GLY A 303 -2.47 -16.25 38.93
CA GLY A 303 -2.62 -17.71 39.04
C GLY A 303 -1.45 -18.42 39.72
N GLY A 304 -0.29 -17.78 39.85
CA GLY A 304 0.89 -18.32 40.54
C GLY A 304 1.65 -19.38 39.74
N GLU A 305 1.37 -19.52 38.44
CA GLU A 305 2.05 -20.47 37.56
C GLU A 305 3.48 -20.00 37.18
N ARG A 306 4.38 -20.96 36.93
CA ARG A 306 5.72 -20.66 36.41
C ARG A 306 5.69 -20.61 34.89
N VAL A 307 5.87 -19.43 34.33
CA VAL A 307 5.96 -19.21 32.88
C VAL A 307 7.41 -19.40 32.40
N GLY A 308 7.63 -20.21 31.35
CA GLY A 308 8.92 -20.40 30.68
C GLY A 308 9.20 -19.36 29.59
N GLU A 309 10.24 -19.55 28.76
CA GLU A 309 10.41 -18.72 27.55
C GLU A 309 9.44 -19.15 26.43
N PHE A 310 8.85 -18.16 25.75
CA PHE A 310 7.88 -18.31 24.66
C PHE A 310 7.96 -17.14 23.67
#